data_AF-A0A0V1GCP8-F1
#
_entry.id   AF-A0A0V1GCP8-F1
#
_cell.length_a   1.000
_cell.length_b   1.000
_cell.length_c   1.000
_cell.angle_alpha   90.00
_cell.angle_beta   90.00
_cell.angle_gamma   90.00
#
_symmetry.space_group_name_H-M   'P 1'
#
loop_
_entity.id
_entity.type
_entity.pdbx_description
1 polymer ?
#
loop_
_entity_poly.entity_id
_entity_poly.type
_entity_poly.pdbx_seq_one_letter_code
_entity_poly.pdbx_strand_id
1 'polypeptide(L)' 'LPLVQVGSKSKAIYFPVELCQVAKCQRYNKKLKACQTTSIIRFASTDAPTRIQKCIDLVQKSNFNSDPFLK' A
#
# COMPACT_ATOMS: atom_id res chain seq x y z
N LEU A 1 -20.42 -15.26 -12.35
CA LEU A 1 -19.65 -14.44 -11.38
C LEU A 1 -20.61 -13.46 -10.71
N PRO A 2 -20.42 -13.10 -9.43
CA PRO A 2 -21.27 -12.10 -8.79
C PRO A 2 -21.00 -10.70 -9.35
N LEU A 3 -22.02 -9.83 -9.29
CA LEU A 3 -21.87 -8.40 -9.59
C LEU A 3 -21.35 -7.66 -8.36
N VAL A 4 -20.57 -6.60 -8.59
CA VAL A 4 -20.09 -5.68 -7.56
C VAL A 4 -21.04 -4.49 -7.48
N GLN A 5 -21.63 -4.27 -6.31
CA GLN A 5 -22.40 -3.06 -6.02
C GLN A 5 -21.45 -1.92 -5.64
N VAL A 6 -21.57 -0.79 -6.32
CA VAL A 6 -20.86 0.45 -5.99
C VAL A 6 -21.84 1.60 -5.77
N GLY A 7 -21.34 2.69 -5.19
CA GLY A 7 -22.15 3.85 -4.82
C GLY A 7 -22.84 3.70 -3.46
N SER A 8 -23.82 4.56 -3.22
CA SER A 8 -24.61 4.53 -1.97
C SER A 8 -25.65 3.40 -2.02
N LYS A 9 -26.13 2.96 -0.85
CA LYS A 9 -27.21 1.95 -0.78
C LYS A 9 -28.50 2.40 -1.48
N SER A 10 -28.78 3.71 -1.49
CA SER A 10 -29.97 4.29 -2.11
C SER A 10 -29.84 4.47 -3.63
N LYS A 11 -28.61 4.66 -4.14
CA LYS A 11 -28.29 4.78 -5.57
C LYS A 11 -27.21 3.77 -5.94
N ALA A 12 -27.61 2.50 -5.98
CA ALA A 12 -26.73 1.38 -6.27
C ALA A 12 -26.47 1.28 -7.78
N ILE A 13 -25.20 1.11 -8.16
CA ILE A 13 -24.77 0.81 -9.52
C ILE A 13 -24.06 -0.55 -9.49
N TYR A 14 -24.29 -1.40 -10.48
CA TYR A 14 -23.72 -2.74 -10.52
C TYR A 14 -22.75 -2.90 -11.68
N PHE A 15 -21.58 -3.45 -11.39
CA PHE A 15 -20.55 -3.77 -12.37
C PHE A 15 -20.20 -5.25 -12.35
N PRO A 16 -19.98 -5.88 -13.51
CA PRO A 16 -19.33 -7.18 -13.59
C PRO A 16 -17.91 -7.12 -12.99
N VAL A 17 -17.53 -8.15 -12.21
CA VAL A 17 -16.26 -8.16 -11.46
C VAL A 17 -15.03 -8.18 -12.38
N GLU A 18 -15.17 -8.77 -13.56
CA GLU A 18 -14.16 -8.84 -14.61
C GLU A 18 -13.81 -7.48 -15.22
N LEU A 19 -14.69 -6.49 -15.07
CA LEU A 19 -14.46 -5.10 -15.49
C LEU A 19 -13.90 -4.23 -14.37
N CYS A 20 -13.69 -4.78 -13.16
CA CYS A 20 -13.29 -4.02 -11.98
C CYS A 20 -11.82 -4.24 -11.62
N GLN A 21 -11.17 -3.19 -11.09
CA GLN A 21 -9.84 -3.27 -10.50
C GLN A 21 -9.80 -2.54 -9.16
N VAL A 22 -9.03 -3.07 -8.21
CA VAL A 22 -8.78 -2.38 -6.93
C VAL A 22 -7.93 -1.14 -7.21
N ALA A 23 -8.38 0.03 -6.78
CA ALA A 23 -7.62 1.25 -6.99
C ALA A 23 -6.25 1.17 -6.29
N LYS A 24 -5.25 1.80 -6.91
CA LYS A 24 -3.89 1.84 -6.35
C LYS A 24 -3.86 2.62 -5.03
N CYS A 25 -2.84 2.36 -4.23
CA CYS A 25 -2.56 3.08 -2.98
C CYS A 25 -3.67 2.98 -1.90
N GLN A 26 -4.53 1.96 -1.97
CA GLN A 26 -5.46 1.67 -0.89
C GLN A 26 -4.77 0.88 0.24
N ARG A 27 -4.75 1.44 1.46
CA ARG A 27 -4.26 0.75 2.65
C ARG A 27 -5.25 -0.33 3.11
N TYR A 28 -4.73 -1.52 3.42
CA TYR A 28 -5.52 -2.56 4.07
C TYR A 28 -5.69 -2.28 5.56
N ASN A 29 -6.94 -2.14 6.03
CA ASN A 29 -7.25 -1.76 7.42
C ASN A 29 -7.75 -2.91 8.30
N LYS A 30 -8.04 -4.08 7.73
CA LYS A 30 -8.50 -5.25 8.51
C LYS A 30 -7.31 -5.98 9.11
N LYS A 31 -7.56 -6.77 10.16
CA LYS A 31 -6.54 -7.64 10.76
C LYS A 31 -6.05 -8.66 9.72
N LEU A 32 -4.74 -8.77 9.57
CA LEU A 32 -4.12 -9.74 8.68
C LEU A 32 -4.21 -11.15 9.27
N LYS A 33 -4.24 -12.15 8.38
CA LYS A 33 -4.16 -13.56 8.78
C LYS A 33 -2.75 -13.86 9.31
N ALA A 34 -2.62 -14.85 10.20
CA ALA A 34 -1.33 -15.22 10.81
C ALA A 34 -0.22 -15.45 9.77
N CYS A 35 -0.52 -16.18 8.68
CA CYS A 35 0.44 -16.43 7.59
C CYS A 35 0.90 -15.12 6.91
N GLN A 36 -0.03 -14.20 6.63
CA GLN A 36 0.29 -12.91 6.01
C GLN A 36 1.14 -12.04 6.94
N THR A 37 0.80 -11.99 8.23
CA THR A 37 1.59 -11.27 9.24
C THR A 37 3.01 -11.82 9.32
N THR A 38 3.18 -13.14 9.34
CA THR A 38 4.50 -13.80 9.34
C THR A 38 5.31 -13.42 8.09
N SER A 39 4.69 -13.42 6.90
CA SER A 39 5.36 -12.99 5.67
C SER A 39 5.83 -11.54 5.73
N ILE A 40 4.99 -10.63 6.23
CA ILE A 40 5.36 -9.21 6.41
C ILE A 40 6.51 -9.06 7.40
N ILE A 41 6.45 -9.75 8.55
CA ILE A 41 7.51 -9.69 9.56
C ILE A 41 8.83 -10.19 8.96
N ARG A 42 8.83 -11.33 8.25
CA ARG A 42 10.04 -11.86 7.61
C ARG A 42 10.60 -10.90 6.55
N PHE A 43 9.73 -10.30 5.75
CA PHE A 43 10.13 -9.33 4.73
C PHE A 43 10.67 -8.03 5.34
N ALA A 44 10.04 -7.54 6.40
CA ALA A 44 10.40 -6.29 7.06
C ALA A 44 11.64 -6.45 7.96
N SER A 45 11.88 -7.64 8.51
CA SER A 45 13.03 -7.92 9.36
C SER A 45 14.34 -7.73 8.59
N THR A 46 15.22 -6.89 9.11
CA THR A 46 16.56 -6.67 8.55
C THR A 46 17.53 -6.44 9.70
N ASP A 47 18.79 -6.81 9.49
CA ASP A 47 19.88 -6.46 10.39
C ASP A 47 20.08 -4.94 10.50
N ALA A 48 20.65 -4.51 11.62
CA ALA A 48 20.87 -3.10 11.93
C ALA A 48 21.75 -2.37 10.88
N PRO A 49 22.92 -2.88 10.45
CA PRO A 49 23.74 -2.16 9.48
C PRO A 49 23.03 -2.02 8.13
N THR A 50 22.33 -3.06 7.65
CA THR A 50 21.52 -2.97 6.43
C THR A 50 20.38 -1.97 6.56
N ARG A 51 19.73 -1.88 7.73
CA ARG A 51 18.69 -0.87 7.97
C ARG A 51 19.25 0.54 7.87
N ILE A 52 20.41 0.79 8.45
CA ILE A 52 21.08 2.10 8.39
C ILE A 52 21.37 2.48 6.94
N GLN A 53 21.96 1.57 6.16
CA GLN A 53 22.25 1.83 4.75
C GLN A 53 20.97 2.15 3.96
N LYS A 54 19.88 1.39 4.18
CA LYS A 54 18.57 1.67 3.55
C LYS A 54 18.03 3.05 3.90
N CYS A 55 18.21 3.51 5.13
CA CYS A 55 17.78 4.85 5.54
C CYS A 55 18.62 5.94 4.83
N ILE A 56 19.94 5.78 4.78
CA ILE A 56 20.84 6.72 4.09
C ILE A 56 20.48 6.80 2.60
N ASP A 57 20.32 5.65 1.94
CA ASP A 57 19.95 5.57 0.53
C ASP A 57 18.61 6.24 0.25
N LEU A 58 17.64 6.08 1.17
CA LEU A 58 16.31 6.68 1.02
C LEU A 58 16.40 8.21 1.07
N VAL A 59 17.13 8.77 2.05
CA VAL A 59 17.30 10.22 2.17
C VAL A 59 18.01 10.80 0.94
N GLN A 60 19.06 10.14 0.45
CA GLN A 60 19.77 10.57 -0.76
C GLN A 60 18.85 10.55 -1.99
N LYS A 61 18.06 9.47 -2.17
CA LYS A 61 17.12 9.34 -3.29
C LYS A 61 15.95 10.32 -3.23
N SER A 62 15.52 10.72 -2.04
CA SER A 62 14.43 11.68 -1.87
C SER A 62 14.80 13.09 -2.33
N ASN A 63 16.09 13.44 -2.40
CA ASN A 63 16.59 14.72 -2.93
C ASN A 63 15.82 15.97 -2.43
N PHE A 64 15.59 16.05 -1.11
CA PHE A 64 14.79 17.10 -0.49
C PHE A 64 15.28 18.53 -0.79
N ASN A 65 16.58 18.71 -1.04
CA ASN A 65 17.16 20.02 -1.36
C ASN A 65 16.67 20.62 -2.68
N SER A 66 16.18 19.78 -3.60
CA SER A 66 15.62 20.20 -4.89
C SER A 66 14.09 20.25 -4.89
N ASP A 67 13.44 19.96 -3.77
CA ASP A 67 11.99 20.00 -3.67
C ASP A 67 11.50 21.47 -3.66
N PRO A 68 10.68 21.89 -4.64
CA PRO A 68 10.21 23.27 -4.74
C PRO A 68 9.23 23.67 -3.64
N PHE A 69 8.69 22.71 -2.88
CA PHE A 69 7.70 22.96 -1.82
C PHE A 69 8.31 22.95 -0.41
N LEU A 70 9.60 22.64 -0.26
CA LEU A 70 10.29 22.57 1.04
C LEU A 70 11.15 23.79 1.36
N LYS A 71 11.12 24.84 0.53
CA LYS A 71 11.81 26.12 0.77
C LYS A 71 10.89 27.17 1.38
#